data_AF-A0A1F5Z4A5-F1
#
_entry.id   AF-A0A1F5Z4A5-F1
#
_cell.length_a   1.000
_cell.length_b   1.000
_cell.length_c   1.000
_cell.angle_alpha   90.00
_cell.angle_beta   90.00
_cell.angle_gamma   90.00
#
_symmetry.space_group_name_H-M   'P 1'
#
loop_
_entity.id
_entity.type
_entity.pdbx_description
1 polymer ?
#
loop_
_entity_poly.entity_id
_entity_poly.type
_entity_poly.pdbx_seq_one_letter_code
_entity_poly.pdbx_strand_id
1 'polypeptide(L)'
;MNSQLLRTIIIFIGLILIAITVRSIVDLWRVGDSVTLREKEVQKLQEKNDSLKMRIYDVESPEYLERIAREKLNLARPGEYVVIFPKGEKASESAQIKDVRPNWQKWKEIIF
;
A
#
# COMPACT_ATOMS: atom_id res chain seq x y z
N MET A 1 59.52 -27.63 37.21
CA MET A 1 58.57 -26.91 36.34
C MET A 1 57.61 -26.15 37.23
N ASN A 2 57.60 -24.81 37.18
CA ASN A 2 56.90 -23.99 38.17
C ASN A 2 55.38 -24.18 38.06
N SER A 3 54.77 -24.74 39.11
CA SER A 3 53.33 -25.00 39.20
C SER A 3 52.48 -23.73 39.00
N GLN A 4 53.03 -22.57 39.34
CA GLN A 4 52.40 -21.27 39.10
C GLN A 4 52.32 -20.90 37.62
N LEU A 5 53.33 -21.28 36.81
CA LEU A 5 53.31 -21.06 35.36
C LEU A 5 52.32 -21.99 34.66
N LEU A 6 52.21 -23.24 35.11
CA LEU A 6 51.21 -24.18 34.58
C LEU A 6 49.79 -23.68 34.85
N ARG A 7 49.53 -23.17 36.07
CA ARG A 7 48.22 -22.63 36.44
C ARG A 7 47.85 -21.39 35.63
N THR A 8 48.78 -20.47 35.39
CA THR A 8 48.51 -19.28 34.57
C THR A 8 48.25 -19.65 33.11
N ILE A 9 48.98 -20.62 32.56
CA ILE A 9 48.76 -21.12 31.19
C ILE A 9 47.37 -21.74 31.05
N ILE A 10 46.93 -22.55 32.02
CA ILE A 10 45.60 -23.18 32.01
C ILE A 10 44.49 -22.12 32.04
N ILE A 11 44.63 -21.09 32.89
CA ILE A 11 43.67 -19.98 32.96
C ILE A 11 43.62 -19.23 31.63
N PHE A 12 44.77 -18.97 31.01
CA PHE A 12 44.85 -18.25 29.75
C PHE A 12 44.20 -19.03 28.60
N ILE A 13 44.44 -20.34 28.53
CA ILE A 13 43.80 -21.26 27.57
C ILE A 13 42.27 -21.27 27.78
N GLY A 14 41.81 -21.35 29.03
CA GLY A 14 40.39 -21.29 29.35
C GLY A 14 39.75 -19.98 28.87
N LEU A 15 40.42 -18.85 29.07
CA LEU A 15 39.94 -17.54 28.67
C LEU A 15 39.85 -17.39 27.13
N ILE A 16 40.81 -17.98 26.41
CA ILE A 16 40.79 -18.05 24.94
C ILE A 16 39.61 -18.89 24.44
N LEU A 17 39.36 -20.06 25.05
CA LEU A 17 38.23 -20.93 24.68
C LEU A 17 36.88 -20.25 24.94
N ILE A 18 36.75 -19.53 26.05
CA ILE A 18 35.55 -18.72 26.35
C ILE A 18 35.37 -17.63 25.29
N ALA A 19 36.43 -16.92 24.91
CA ALA A 19 36.34 -15.88 23.89
C ALA A 19 35.90 -16.41 22.51
N ILE A 20 36.38 -17.60 22.11
CA ILE A 20 36.00 -18.25 20.85
C ILE A 20 34.53 -18.69 20.86
N THR A 21 34.08 -19.30 21.95
CA THR A 21 32.69 -19.78 22.08
C THR A 21 31.68 -18.64 22.12
N VAL A 22 31.98 -17.54 22.82
CA VAL A 22 31.13 -16.34 22.85
C VAL A 22 30.98 -15.73 21.46
N ARG A 23 32.06 -15.63 20.67
CA ARG A 23 31.97 -15.14 19.28
C ARG A 23 31.07 -16.02 18.42
N SER A 24 31.24 -17.34 18.51
CA SER A 24 30.44 -18.30 17.75
C SER A 24 28.93 -18.17 18.05
N ILE A 25 28.56 -17.98 19.31
CA ILE A 25 27.16 -17.75 19.71
C ILE A 25 26.61 -16.45 19.13
N VAL A 26 27.38 -15.36 19.15
CA VAL A 26 26.93 -14.06 18.62
C VAL A 26 26.74 -14.13 17.11
N ASP A 27 27.62 -14.82 16.39
CA ASP A 27 27.51 -14.99 14.95
C ASP A 27 26.29 -15.86 14.58
N LEU A 28 26.00 -16.90 15.35
CA LEU A 28 24.81 -17.74 15.16
C LEU A 28 23.51 -16.94 15.32
N TRP A 29 23.46 -16.02 16.30
CA TRP A 29 22.30 -15.14 16.49
C TRP A 29 22.11 -14.16 15.33
N ARG A 30 23.20 -13.58 14.81
CA ARG A 30 23.14 -12.68 13.63
C ARG A 30 22.66 -13.38 12.36
N VAL A 31 23.03 -14.65 12.19
CA VAL A 31 22.57 -15.46 11.05
C VAL A 31 21.09 -15.80 11.20
N GLY A 32 20.61 -16.11 12.41
CA GLY A 32 19.18 -16.36 12.68
C GLY A 32 18.28 -15.18 12.30
N ASP A 33 18.66 -13.96 12.69
CA ASP A 33 17.90 -12.74 12.33
C ASP A 33 17.86 -12.49 10.82
N SER A 34 18.95 -12.83 10.12
CA SER A 34 19.03 -12.67 8.67
C SER A 34 18.13 -13.66 7.92
N VAL A 35 18.00 -14.89 8.41
CA VAL A 35 17.13 -15.91 7.80
C VAL A 35 15.65 -15.54 7.97
N THR A 36 15.25 -15.11 9.16
CA THR A 36 13.84 -14.73 9.40
C THR A 36 13.38 -13.52 8.59
N LEU A 37 14.28 -12.55 8.34
CA LEU A 37 13.98 -11.41 7.48
C LEU A 37 13.83 -11.82 6.01
N ARG A 38 14.69 -12.74 5.52
CA ARG A 38 14.62 -13.23 4.14
C ARG A 38 13.41 -14.12 3.90
N GLU A 39 13.03 -14.98 4.84
CA GLU A 39 11.80 -15.77 4.76
C GLU A 39 10.55 -14.90 4.69
N LYS A 40 10.48 -13.84 5.53
CA LYS A 40 9.37 -12.86 5.47
C LYS A 40 9.31 -12.13 4.13
N GLU A 41 10.47 -11.80 3.55
CA GLU A 41 10.54 -11.15 2.24
C GLU A 41 10.02 -12.07 1.13
N VAL A 42 10.42 -13.34 1.14
CA VAL A 42 9.92 -14.36 0.21
C VAL A 42 8.41 -14.54 0.33
N GLN A 43 7.90 -14.70 1.56
CA GLN A 43 6.47 -14.88 1.79
C GLN A 43 5.65 -13.68 1.27
N LYS A 44 6.11 -12.45 1.55
CA LYS A 44 5.46 -11.23 1.07
C LYS A 44 5.48 -11.11 -0.46
N LEU A 45 6.56 -11.53 -1.11
CA LEU A 45 6.65 -11.55 -2.57
C LEU A 45 5.74 -12.62 -3.19
N GLN A 46 5.60 -13.77 -2.54
CA GLN A 46 4.69 -14.84 -2.96
C GLN A 46 3.23 -14.36 -2.93
N GLU A 47 2.79 -13.78 -1.81
CA GLU A 47 1.42 -13.24 -1.66
C GLU A 47 1.12 -12.14 -2.69
N LYS A 48 2.10 -11.27 -2.97
CA LYS A 48 1.98 -10.27 -4.05
C LYS A 48 1.86 -10.91 -5.42
N ASN A 49 2.62 -11.96 -5.70
CA ASN A 49 2.56 -12.67 -6.98
C ASN A 49 1.17 -13.31 -7.17
N ASP A 50 0.66 -13.99 -6.15
CA ASP A 50 -0.64 -14.65 -6.22
C ASP A 50 -1.80 -13.66 -6.36
N SER A 51 -1.75 -12.53 -5.65
CA SER A 51 -2.75 -11.45 -5.83
C SER A 51 -2.70 -10.80 -7.22
N LEU A 52 -1.51 -10.66 -7.81
CA LEU A 52 -1.37 -10.15 -9.18
C LEU A 52 -1.88 -11.15 -10.21
N LYS A 53 -1.62 -12.45 -10.03
CA LYS A 53 -2.17 -13.51 -10.90
C LYS A 53 -3.69 -13.54 -10.88
N MET A 54 -4.32 -13.40 -9.71
CA MET A 54 -5.77 -13.30 -9.61
C MET A 54 -6.32 -12.08 -10.39
N ARG A 55 -5.66 -10.92 -10.28
CA ARG A 55 -6.05 -9.73 -11.06
C ARG A 55 -5.88 -9.91 -12.57
N ILE A 56 -4.86 -10.63 -13.01
CA ILE A 56 -4.67 -10.95 -14.44
C ILE A 56 -5.83 -11.83 -14.92
N TYR A 57 -6.19 -12.86 -14.15
CA TYR A 57 -7.31 -13.73 -14.46
C TYR A 57 -8.64 -12.96 -14.59
N ASP A 58 -8.90 -12.00 -13.68
CA ASP A 58 -10.09 -11.14 -13.75
C ASP A 58 -10.08 -10.22 -14.98
N VAL A 59 -8.91 -9.71 -15.38
CA VAL A 59 -8.74 -8.81 -16.52
C VAL A 59 -8.81 -9.54 -17.87
N GLU A 60 -8.39 -10.82 -17.91
CA GLU A 60 -8.49 -11.68 -19.09
C GLU A 60 -9.93 -12.18 -19.35
N SER A 61 -10.86 -11.95 -18.43
CA SER A 61 -12.26 -12.30 -18.65
C SER A 61 -12.84 -11.51 -19.86
N PRO A 62 -13.60 -12.17 -20.75
CA PRO A 62 -14.21 -11.52 -21.91
C PRO A 62 -15.16 -10.39 -21.50
N GLU A 63 -15.80 -10.48 -20.33
CA GLU A 63 -16.64 -9.39 -19.80
C GLU A 63 -15.83 -8.13 -19.45
N TYR A 64 -14.63 -8.29 -18.88
CA TYR A 64 -13.76 -7.15 -18.55
C TYR A 64 -13.23 -6.48 -19.83
N LEU A 65 -12.83 -7.29 -20.82
CA LEU A 65 -12.39 -6.78 -22.12
C LEU A 65 -13.50 -6.02 -22.84
N GLU A 66 -14.72 -6.56 -22.85
CA GLU A 66 -15.90 -5.90 -23.40
C GLU A 66 -16.19 -4.57 -22.69
N ARG A 67 -16.10 -4.54 -21.35
CA ARG A 67 -16.31 -3.32 -20.56
C ARG A 67 -15.29 -2.23 -20.90
N ILE A 68 -14.00 -2.57 -20.98
CA ILE A 68 -12.95 -1.62 -21.37
C ILE A 68 -13.16 -1.12 -22.80
N ALA A 69 -13.59 -1.99 -23.72
CA ALA A 69 -13.92 -1.59 -25.09
C ALA A 69 -15.12 -0.62 -25.12
N ARG A 70 -16.17 -0.86 -24.33
CA ARG A 70 -17.32 0.06 -24.18
C ARG A 70 -16.89 1.42 -23.63
N GLU A 71 -16.08 1.42 -22.57
CA GLU A 71 -15.59 2.66 -21.93
C GLU A 71 -14.65 3.46 -22.85
N LYS A 72 -13.71 2.81 -23.55
CA LYS A 72 -12.70 3.50 -24.36
C LYS A 72 -13.16 3.88 -25.76
N LEU A 73 -14.04 3.08 -26.36
CA LEU A 73 -14.45 3.27 -27.75
C LEU A 73 -15.88 3.84 -27.86
N ASN A 74 -16.53 4.16 -26.73
CA ASN A 74 -17.94 4.58 -26.69
C ASN A 74 -18.87 3.59 -27.44
N LEU A 75 -18.46 2.31 -27.51
CA LEU A 75 -19.22 1.27 -28.19
C LEU A 75 -20.41 0.86 -27.31
N ALA A 76 -21.59 0.79 -27.92
CA ALA A 76 -22.82 0.34 -27.27
C ALA A 76 -23.29 -0.96 -27.93
N ARG A 77 -23.99 -1.83 -27.19
CA ARG A 77 -24.59 -3.03 -27.78
C ARG A 77 -25.68 -2.67 -28.79
N PRO A 78 -26.02 -3.56 -29.75
CA PRO A 78 -27.22 -3.38 -30.55
C PRO A 78 -28.44 -3.25 -29.63
N GLY A 79 -29.02 -2.04 -29.58
CA GLY A 79 -30.14 -1.67 -28.69
C GLY A 79 -29.82 -0.64 -27.59
N GLU A 80 -28.56 -0.25 -27.39
CA GLU A 80 -28.15 0.77 -26.44
C GLU A 80 -27.93 2.14 -27.12
N TYR A 81 -28.32 3.24 -26.46
CA TYR A 81 -28.16 4.60 -26.97
C TYR A 81 -27.01 5.33 -26.25
N VAL A 82 -26.02 5.82 -27.01
CA VAL A 82 -24.93 6.65 -26.48
C VAL A 82 -25.42 8.09 -26.33
N VAL A 83 -25.67 8.53 -25.09
CA VAL A 83 -26.07 9.92 -24.80
C VAL A 83 -24.82 10.76 -24.59
N ILE A 84 -24.51 11.63 -25.55
CA ILE A 84 -23.43 12.62 -25.44
C ILE A 84 -24.06 13.92 -24.93
N PHE A 85 -23.77 14.28 -23.68
CA PHE A 85 -24.21 15.58 -23.16
C PHE A 85 -23.40 16.69 -23.85
N PRO A 86 -24.04 17.72 -24.43
CA PRO A 86 -23.33 18.91 -24.84
C PRO A 86 -22.61 19.46 -23.60
N LYS A 87 -21.29 19.65 -23.72
CA LYS A 87 -20.46 20.22 -22.65
C LYS A 87 -21.02 21.61 -22.40
N GLY A 88 -21.78 21.73 -21.30
CA GLY A 88 -22.80 22.75 -21.15
C GLY A 88 -22.34 24.13 -21.59
N GLU A 89 -23.12 24.75 -22.47
CA GLU A 89 -23.53 26.11 -22.15
C GLU A 89 -24.10 26.01 -20.74
N LYS A 90 -23.32 26.49 -19.77
CA LYS A 90 -23.79 26.70 -18.41
C LYS A 90 -25.10 27.43 -18.59
N ALA A 91 -26.22 26.74 -18.32
CA ALA A 91 -27.51 27.39 -18.19
C ALA A 91 -27.23 28.57 -17.27
N SER A 92 -27.34 29.77 -17.84
CA SER A 92 -27.02 31.03 -17.18
C SER A 92 -27.57 30.92 -15.78
N GLU A 93 -26.68 30.75 -14.80
CA GLU A 93 -27.01 30.96 -13.40
C GLU A 93 -27.49 32.39 -13.40
N SER A 94 -28.81 32.57 -13.47
CA SER A 94 -29.47 33.84 -13.23
C SER A 94 -28.78 34.38 -12.00
N ALA A 95 -28.02 35.46 -12.18
CA ALA A 95 -27.19 36.03 -11.13
C ALA A 95 -28.12 36.27 -9.94
N GLN A 96 -28.11 35.34 -8.98
CA GLN A 96 -28.80 35.50 -7.73
C GLN A 96 -27.99 36.57 -7.02
N ILE A 97 -28.42 37.81 -7.17
CA ILE A 97 -27.99 38.92 -6.33
C ILE A 97 -28.26 38.42 -4.91
N LYS A 98 -27.19 37.99 -4.24
CA LYS A 98 -27.25 37.51 -2.86
C LYS A 98 -27.52 38.73 -2.02
N ASP A 99 -28.79 39.07 -1.88
CA ASP A 99 -29.26 40.23 -1.14
C ASP A 99 -28.78 40.10 0.31
N VAL A 100 -27.79 40.94 0.65
CA VAL A 100 -27.05 40.98 1.91
C VAL A 100 -27.96 41.40 3.08
N ARG A 101 -29.18 41.87 2.79
CA ARG A 101 -30.14 42.31 3.82
C ARG A 101 -30.56 41.16 4.74
N PRO A 102 -30.62 41.39 6.07
CA PRO A 102 -31.14 40.42 7.04
C PRO A 102 -32.57 39.97 6.72
N ASN A 103 -32.89 38.71 7.01
CA ASN A 103 -34.18 38.11 6.64
C ASN A 103 -35.40 38.90 7.15
N TRP A 104 -35.36 39.48 8.35
CA TRP A 104 -36.48 40.25 8.91
C TRP A 104 -36.87 41.47 8.07
N GLN A 105 -35.93 42.08 7.34
CA GLN A 105 -36.23 43.19 6.43
C GLN A 105 -37.05 42.71 5.25
N LYS A 106 -36.75 41.52 4.72
CA LYS A 106 -37.47 40.88 3.62
C LYS A 106 -38.91 40.56 4.03
N TRP A 107 -39.11 40.08 5.26
CA TRP A 107 -40.45 39.78 5.77
C TRP A 107 -41.33 41.01 5.95
N LYS A 108 -40.74 42.19 6.18
CA LYS A 108 -41.52 43.42 6.35
C LYS A 108 -42.26 43.82 5.07
N GLU A 109 -41.65 43.65 3.91
CA GLU A 109 -42.26 43.92 2.58
C GLU A 109 -43.37 42.93 2.22
N ILE A 110 -43.34 41.72 2.81
CA ILE A 110 -44.35 40.70 2.56
C ILE A 110 -45.60 40.94 3.42
N ILE A 111 -45.40 41.48 4.62
CA ILE A 111 -46.44 41.59 5.65
C ILE A 111 -47.15 42.96 5.64
N PHE A 112 -46.53 44.00 5.05
CA PHE A 112 -47.07 45.36 4.94
C PHE A 112 -47.02 45.85 3.50
#